data_AF-A0A9P6Z2V6-F1
#
_entry.id   AF-A0A9P6Z2V6-F1
#
_cell.length_a   1.000
_cell.length_b   1.000
_cell.length_c   1.000
_cell.angle_alpha   90.00
_cell.angle_beta   90.00
_cell.angle_gamma   90.00
#
_symmetry.space_group_name_H-M   'P 1'
#
loop_
_entity.id
_entity.type
_entity.pdbx_description
1 polymer ?
#
loop_
_entity_poly.entity_id
_entity_poly.type
_entity_poly.pdbx_seq_one_letter_code
_entity_poly.pdbx_strand_id
1 'polypeptide(L)'
;MSTENILFQDIFDIKDLDPQGKRFDRVSRLVARSENYEMDLTLDFNSEIYPLNVGEKFSFVLASSLSLEASASTSGVEKRESWRERAPGERDLSDEYEYVMFGKVYKFEDSNKGGTSQQVAVYVSFGGLLMCLEGDYRHLQNLTVGENIYLLVRK
;
A
#
# COMPACT_ATOMS: atom_id res chain seq x y z
N MET A 1 11.18 1.64 17.36
CA MET A 1 11.28 1.47 15.89
C MET A 1 10.91 2.80 15.29
N SER A 2 11.85 3.51 14.68
CA SER A 2 11.57 4.80 14.03
C SER A 2 10.66 4.57 12.82
N THR A 3 9.41 5.02 12.92
CA THR A 3 8.35 4.91 11.90
C THR A 3 8.48 5.97 10.80
N GLU A 4 9.65 6.58 10.61
CA GLU A 4 9.82 7.71 9.67
C GLU A 4 9.61 7.32 8.21
N ASN A 5 9.71 6.03 7.89
CA ASN A 5 9.54 5.51 6.52
C ASN A 5 8.11 5.07 6.23
N ILE A 6 7.21 5.09 7.22
CA ILE A 6 5.81 4.67 7.07
C ILE A 6 4.99 5.87 6.60
N LEU A 7 4.43 5.74 5.40
CA LEU A 7 3.59 6.77 4.78
C LEU A 7 2.13 6.64 5.24
N PHE A 8 1.67 5.41 5.41
CA PHE A 8 0.32 5.10 5.85
C PHE A 8 0.26 3.71 6.51
N GLN A 9 -0.56 3.56 7.54
CA GLN A 9 -0.80 2.27 8.19
C GLN A 9 -2.23 2.21 8.72
N ASP A 10 -2.92 1.11 8.46
CA ASP A 10 -4.22 0.83 9.05
C ASP A 10 -4.56 -0.68 9.05
N ILE A 11 -5.68 -1.04 9.66
CA ILE A 11 -6.31 -2.36 9.55
C ILE A 11 -7.54 -2.21 8.65
N PHE A 12 -7.63 -3.10 7.67
CA PHE A 12 -8.75 -3.16 6.73
C PHE A 12 -9.55 -4.45 6.92
N ASP A 13 -10.87 -4.31 6.81
CA ASP A 13 -11.84 -5.40 6.79
C ASP A 13 -12.33 -5.62 5.36
N ILE A 14 -12.13 -6.83 4.84
CA ILE A 14 -12.49 -7.20 3.45
C ILE A 14 -14.00 -7.33 3.34
N LYS A 15 -14.60 -6.43 2.55
CA LYS A 15 -16.05 -6.39 2.32
C LYS A 15 -16.47 -7.21 1.11
N ASP A 16 -15.65 -7.24 0.08
CA ASP A 16 -15.96 -7.98 -1.15
C ASP A 16 -14.68 -8.42 -1.86
N LEU A 17 -14.82 -9.45 -2.69
CA LEU A 17 -13.79 -9.98 -3.59
C LEU A 17 -14.38 -10.11 -4.99
N ASP A 18 -13.71 -9.51 -5.97
CA ASP A 18 -14.09 -9.54 -7.38
C ASP A 18 -15.55 -9.09 -7.63
N PRO A 19 -15.93 -7.83 -7.30
CA PRO A 19 -17.32 -7.34 -7.41
C PRO A 19 -17.87 -7.39 -8.84
N GLN A 20 -17.01 -7.46 -9.86
CA GLN A 20 -17.37 -7.59 -11.27
C GLN A 20 -17.26 -9.03 -11.80
N GLY A 21 -17.18 -10.00 -10.90
CA GLY A 21 -16.87 -11.40 -11.17
C GLY A 21 -15.37 -11.65 -11.34
N LYS A 22 -14.96 -12.87 -11.01
CA LYS A 22 -13.56 -13.31 -11.14
C LYS A 22 -13.19 -13.45 -12.62
N ARG A 23 -12.29 -12.59 -13.08
CA ARG A 23 -11.80 -12.58 -14.48
C ARG A 23 -10.43 -13.21 -14.68
N PHE A 24 -9.65 -13.32 -13.60
CA PHE A 24 -8.29 -13.85 -13.62
C PHE A 24 -8.17 -14.98 -12.61
N ASP A 25 -7.40 -16.02 -12.94
CA ASP A 25 -7.28 -17.19 -12.07
C ASP A 25 -6.47 -16.89 -10.80
N ARG A 26 -5.39 -16.11 -10.97
CA ARG A 26 -4.34 -15.85 -9.98
C ARG A 26 -4.39 -14.45 -9.36
N VAL A 27 -5.24 -13.58 -9.89
CA VAL A 27 -5.36 -12.20 -9.41
C VAL A 27 -6.82 -11.98 -9.04
N SER A 28 -7.03 -11.45 -7.84
CA SER A 28 -8.35 -11.00 -7.39
C SER A 28 -8.28 -9.54 -6.99
N ARG A 29 -9.41 -8.85 -7.13
CA ARG A 29 -9.60 -7.47 -6.68
C ARG A 29 -10.37 -7.48 -5.38
N LEU A 30 -9.72 -7.11 -4.28
CA LEU A 30 -10.41 -6.91 -3.02
C LEU A 30 -10.99 -5.50 -2.92
N VAL A 31 -12.10 -5.40 -2.20
CA VAL A 31 -12.69 -4.15 -1.72
C VAL A 31 -12.74 -4.25 -0.20
N ALA A 32 -12.09 -3.33 0.48
CA ALA A 32 -11.99 -3.32 1.93
C ALA A 32 -12.21 -1.92 2.50
N ARG A 33 -12.67 -1.89 3.75
CA ARG A 33 -12.92 -0.65 4.50
C ARG A 33 -12.03 -0.61 5.73
N SER A 34 -11.42 0.54 5.97
CA SER A 34 -10.57 0.79 7.14
C SER A 34 -11.40 0.82 8.42
N GLU A 35 -10.81 0.36 9.53
CA GLU A 35 -11.43 0.41 10.86
C GLU A 35 -11.31 1.78 11.53
N ASN A 36 -10.17 2.46 11.35
CA ASN A 36 -9.83 3.65 12.15
C ASN A 36 -10.12 4.97 11.45
N TYR A 37 -9.94 5.02 10.12
CA TYR A 37 -9.90 6.27 9.36
C TYR A 37 -10.99 6.37 8.30
N GLU A 38 -11.93 5.42 8.27
CA GLU A 38 -13.04 5.42 7.31
C GLU A 38 -12.58 5.49 5.84
N MET A 39 -11.45 4.84 5.54
CA MET A 39 -10.86 4.78 4.20
C MET A 39 -11.46 3.62 3.39
N ASP A 40 -11.64 3.83 2.09
CA ASP A 40 -11.97 2.78 1.13
C ASP A 40 -10.72 2.33 0.39
N LEU A 41 -10.50 1.01 0.34
CA LEU A 41 -9.39 0.39 -0.37
C LEU A 41 -9.92 -0.55 -1.44
N THR A 42 -9.46 -0.35 -2.67
CA THR A 42 -9.54 -1.34 -3.75
C THR A 42 -8.12 -1.78 -4.10
N LEU A 43 -7.84 -3.08 -4.07
CA LEU A 43 -6.49 -3.61 -4.30
C LEU A 43 -6.53 -4.89 -5.15
N ASP A 44 -5.74 -4.91 -6.22
CA ASP A 44 -5.42 -6.14 -6.94
C ASP A 44 -4.27 -6.86 -6.23
N PHE A 45 -4.44 -8.15 -5.95
CA PHE A 45 -3.43 -8.98 -5.28
C PHE A 45 -3.34 -10.36 -5.92
N ASN A 46 -2.21 -11.03 -5.74
CA ASN A 46 -2.03 -12.40 -6.19
C ASN A 46 -2.67 -13.39 -5.20
N SER A 47 -3.86 -13.87 -5.55
CA SER A 47 -4.66 -14.76 -4.71
C SER A 47 -4.18 -16.21 -4.70
N GLU A 48 -3.25 -16.59 -5.59
CA GLU A 48 -2.62 -17.93 -5.59
C GLU A 48 -1.58 -18.07 -4.46
N ILE A 49 -0.76 -17.04 -4.26
CA ILE A 49 0.33 -17.07 -3.25
C ILE A 49 -0.09 -16.52 -1.90
N TYR A 50 -1.10 -15.64 -1.86
CA TYR A 50 -1.60 -15.04 -0.64
C TYR A 50 -3.13 -15.01 -0.63
N PRO A 51 -3.80 -16.11 -0.24
CA PRO A 51 -5.25 -16.20 -0.27
C PRO A 51 -5.88 -15.33 0.82
N LEU A 52 -6.80 -14.46 0.44
CA LEU A 52 -7.60 -13.62 1.33
C LEU A 52 -9.09 -13.91 1.12
N ASN A 53 -9.89 -13.86 2.19
CA ASN A 53 -11.32 -14.14 2.16
C ASN A 53 -12.16 -12.95 2.65
N VAL A 54 -13.40 -12.85 2.16
CA VAL A 54 -14.37 -11.87 2.65
C VAL A 54 -14.60 -12.07 4.16
N GLY A 55 -14.62 -10.97 4.91
CA GLY A 55 -14.75 -10.95 6.37
C GLY A 55 -13.43 -11.13 7.12
N GLU A 56 -12.32 -11.42 6.44
CA GLU A 56 -11.00 -11.35 7.06
C GLU A 56 -10.56 -9.90 7.25
N LYS A 57 -9.73 -9.68 8.26
CA LYS A 57 -9.04 -8.42 8.50
C LYS A 57 -7.56 -8.60 8.22
N PHE A 58 -6.92 -7.54 7.76
CA PHE A 58 -5.47 -7.54 7.55
C PHE A 58 -4.89 -6.17 7.91
N SER A 59 -3.67 -6.19 8.42
CA SER A 59 -2.87 -4.98 8.61
C SER A 59 -2.24 -4.60 7.27
N PHE A 60 -2.40 -3.34 6.90
CA PHE A 60 -1.95 -2.75 5.66
C PHE A 60 -1.02 -1.59 5.95
N VAL A 61 0.13 -1.58 5.28
CA VAL A 61 1.15 -0.54 5.45
C VAL A 61 1.69 -0.10 4.10
N LEU A 62 1.82 1.21 3.92
CA LEU A 62 2.58 1.83 2.83
C LEU A 62 3.85 2.44 3.40
N ALA A 63 4.99 2.14 2.80
CA ALA A 63 6.29 2.65 3.21
C ALA A 63 7.09 3.17 2.02
N SER A 64 7.90 4.21 2.24
CA SER A 64 8.83 4.74 1.23
C SER A 64 10.11 3.90 1.13
N SER A 65 10.46 3.16 2.19
CA SER A 65 11.67 2.32 2.26
C SER A 65 11.44 1.12 3.17
N LEU A 66 12.12 0.00 2.86
CA LEU A 66 12.16 -1.19 3.71
C LEU A 66 13.26 -1.12 4.79
N SER A 67 14.19 -0.17 4.68
CA SER A 67 15.27 -0.03 5.66
C SER A 67 14.70 0.22 7.07
N LEU A 68 15.17 -0.55 8.05
CA LEU A 68 14.82 -0.36 9.47
C LEU A 68 15.52 0.86 10.07
N GLU A 69 16.69 1.22 9.53
CA GLU A 69 17.37 2.46 9.87
C GLU A 69 16.91 3.58 8.95
N ALA A 70 16.60 4.73 9.54
CA ALA A 70 16.52 6.00 8.81
C ALA A 70 17.92 6.31 8.30
N SER A 71 18.30 5.76 7.15
CA SER A 71 19.43 6.30 6.41
C SER A 71 18.98 7.69 5.99
N ALA A 72 19.33 8.69 6.78
CA ALA A 72 19.35 10.08 6.37
C ALA A 72 20.17 10.15 5.07
N SER A 73 19.49 10.06 3.93
CA SER A 73 20.09 10.36 2.64
C SER A 73 20.20 11.88 2.54
N THR A 74 21.07 12.44 3.37
CA THR A 74 21.63 13.81 3.31
C THR A 74 22.56 13.97 2.09
N SER A 75 22.22 13.37 0.95
CA SER A 75 22.94 13.59 -0.30
C SER A 75 22.09 13.20 -1.51
N GLY A 76 21.16 14.08 -1.89
CA GLY A 76 20.88 14.56 -3.25
C GLY A 76 20.90 13.65 -4.48
N VAL A 77 20.89 12.33 -4.35
CA VAL A 77 20.78 11.37 -5.45
C VAL A 77 19.93 10.24 -4.91
N GLU A 78 18.72 10.11 -5.45
CA GLU A 78 17.91 8.89 -5.31
C GLU A 78 18.74 7.71 -5.81
N LYS A 79 19.52 7.08 -4.93
CA LYS A 79 20.08 5.77 -5.22
C LYS A 79 18.88 4.85 -5.35
N ARG A 80 18.42 4.66 -6.58
CA ARG A 80 17.69 3.46 -6.98
C ARG A 80 18.61 2.30 -6.59
N GLU A 81 18.40 1.76 -5.40
CA GLU A 81 19.13 0.58 -4.97
C GLU A 81 18.84 -0.49 -6.02
N SER A 82 19.89 -0.91 -6.72
CA SER A 82 19.79 -2.03 -7.65
C SER A 82 19.32 -3.23 -6.85
N TRP A 83 18.20 -3.82 -7.24
CA TRP A 83 17.66 -4.99 -6.56
C TRP A 83 18.74 -6.06 -6.42
N ARG A 84 18.94 -6.53 -5.18
CA ARG A 84 19.87 -7.60 -4.83
C ARG A 84 19.19 -8.57 -3.89
N GLU A 85 19.63 -9.82 -3.94
CA GLU A 85 19.29 -10.76 -2.89
C GLU A 85 19.89 -10.29 -1.56
N ARG A 86 19.12 -10.45 -0.48
CA ARG A 86 19.53 -10.03 0.87
C ARG A 86 20.70 -10.89 1.35
N ALA A 87 21.64 -10.26 2.03
CA ALA A 87 22.74 -10.98 2.65
C ALA A 87 22.22 -11.80 3.86
N PRO A 88 22.83 -12.95 4.19
CA PRO A 88 22.48 -13.71 5.38
C PRO A 88 22.57 -12.85 6.65
N GLY A 89 21.45 -12.73 7.37
CA GLY A 89 21.37 -11.93 8.61
C GLY A 89 20.96 -10.46 8.43
N GLU A 90 20.83 -9.98 7.19
CA GLU A 90 20.21 -8.68 6.90
C GLU A 90 18.71 -8.76 7.24
N ARG A 91 18.24 -7.82 8.06
CA ARG A 91 16.83 -7.69 8.45
C ARG A 91 16.29 -6.38 7.95
N ASP A 92 15.05 -6.41 7.48
CA ASP A 92 14.35 -5.22 7.00
C ASP A 92 12.88 -5.22 7.46
N LEU A 93 12.14 -4.18 7.09
CA LEU A 93 10.73 -4.04 7.45
C LEU A 93 9.86 -5.18 6.91
N SER A 94 10.23 -5.80 5.78
CA SER A 94 9.43 -6.86 5.15
C SER A 94 9.40 -8.15 5.95
N ASP A 95 10.38 -8.39 6.84
CA ASP A 95 10.44 -9.61 7.65
C ASP A 95 9.28 -9.72 8.67
N GLU A 96 8.58 -8.62 8.94
CA GLU A 96 7.40 -8.58 9.83
C GLU A 96 6.06 -8.74 9.10
N TYR A 97 6.08 -8.89 7.77
CA TYR A 97 4.90 -8.96 6.92
C TYR A 97 4.94 -10.20 6.02
N GLU A 98 3.76 -10.63 5.58
CA GLU A 98 3.59 -11.89 4.84
C GLU A 98 3.54 -11.67 3.33
N TYR A 99 3.09 -10.49 2.91
CA TYR A 99 2.92 -10.13 1.50
C TYR A 99 3.46 -8.72 1.25
N VAL A 100 4.34 -8.59 0.26
CA VAL A 100 5.01 -7.33 -0.07
C VAL A 100 4.95 -7.07 -1.57
N MET A 101 4.63 -5.83 -1.93
CA MET A 101 4.65 -5.36 -3.32
C MET A 101 5.44 -4.05 -3.43
N PHE A 102 6.10 -3.85 -4.56
CA PHE A 102 6.79 -2.60 -4.90
C PHE A 102 6.12 -1.97 -6.12
N GLY A 103 5.81 -0.68 -6.02
CA GLY A 103 5.01 0.01 -7.01
C GLY A 103 5.26 1.50 -7.04
N LYS A 104 4.49 2.18 -7.89
CA LYS A 104 4.61 3.62 -8.12
C LYS A 104 3.27 4.31 -8.02
N VAL A 105 3.23 5.43 -7.28
CA VAL A 105 2.07 6.32 -7.25
C VAL A 105 1.99 7.02 -8.61
N TYR A 106 0.91 6.82 -9.35
CA TYR A 106 0.79 7.35 -10.70
C TYR A 106 -0.28 8.44 -10.83
N LYS A 107 -1.20 8.54 -9.88
CA LYS A 107 -2.30 9.50 -9.92
C LYS A 107 -2.77 9.84 -8.51
N PHE A 108 -3.04 11.11 -8.29
CA PHE A 108 -3.64 11.66 -7.07
C PHE A 108 -4.80 12.56 -7.51
N GLU A 109 -6.00 12.30 -6.99
CA GLU A 109 -7.21 13.06 -7.33
C GLU A 109 -7.82 13.69 -6.09
N ASP A 110 -8.06 15.00 -6.17
CA ASP A 110 -8.90 15.70 -5.21
C ASP A 110 -10.37 15.41 -5.55
N SER A 111 -10.99 14.50 -4.78
CA SER A 111 -12.41 14.23 -4.88
C SER A 111 -13.19 15.29 -4.11
N ASN A 112 -13.26 16.50 -4.66
CA ASN A 112 -13.96 17.61 -4.03
C ASN A 112 -15.48 17.45 -4.20
N LYS A 113 -16.08 16.49 -3.50
CA LYS A 113 -17.53 16.20 -3.50
C LYS A 113 -18.32 17.21 -2.65
N GLY A 114 -18.00 18.51 -2.77
CA GLY A 114 -18.80 19.63 -2.23
C GLY A 114 -19.05 19.65 -0.71
N GLY A 115 -18.32 18.84 0.08
CA GLY A 115 -18.43 18.78 1.54
C GLY A 115 -17.26 19.49 2.25
N THR A 116 -17.40 19.72 3.55
CA THR A 116 -16.38 20.33 4.43
C THR A 116 -15.12 19.47 4.62
N SER A 117 -15.18 18.17 4.32
CA SER A 117 -14.06 17.23 4.37
C SER A 117 -13.44 17.08 2.98
N GLN A 118 -12.15 17.40 2.85
CA GLN A 118 -11.38 17.21 1.62
C GLN A 118 -11.07 15.72 1.44
N GLN A 119 -11.95 15.01 0.72
CA GLN A 119 -11.70 13.62 0.32
C GLN A 119 -10.76 13.59 -0.88
N VAL A 120 -9.79 12.68 -0.87
CA VAL A 120 -8.85 12.44 -1.97
C VAL A 120 -8.75 10.96 -2.29
N ALA A 121 -8.33 10.67 -3.51
CA ALA A 121 -8.09 9.32 -4.02
C ALA A 121 -6.64 9.19 -4.52
N VAL A 122 -5.91 8.21 -4.00
CA VAL A 122 -4.54 7.90 -4.42
C VAL A 122 -4.53 6.60 -5.19
N TYR A 123 -3.90 6.62 -6.37
CA TYR A 123 -3.76 5.44 -7.21
C TYR A 123 -2.31 5.00 -7.35
N VAL A 124 -2.09 3.71 -7.15
CA VAL A 124 -0.77 3.08 -7.17
C VAL A 124 -0.80 1.88 -8.10
N SER A 125 0.29 1.67 -8.84
CA SER A 125 0.48 0.50 -9.69
C SER A 125 1.69 -0.31 -9.23
N PHE A 126 1.47 -1.57 -8.90
CA PHE A 126 2.47 -2.56 -8.52
C PHE A 126 2.75 -3.48 -9.71
N GLY A 127 3.39 -2.95 -10.75
CA GLY A 127 3.71 -3.70 -11.96
C GLY A 127 2.48 -4.16 -12.76
N GLY A 128 1.35 -3.44 -12.65
CA GLY A 128 0.08 -3.77 -13.32
C GLY A 128 -1.03 -4.20 -12.37
N LEU A 129 -0.71 -4.57 -11.12
CA LEU A 129 -1.70 -4.72 -10.06
C LEU A 129 -2.06 -3.33 -9.52
N LEU A 130 -3.34 -2.95 -9.62
CA LEU A 130 -3.78 -1.60 -9.30
C LEU A 130 -4.28 -1.50 -7.87
N MET A 131 -4.08 -0.33 -7.29
CA MET A 131 -4.65 0.05 -5.99
C MET A 131 -5.31 1.43 -6.10
N CYS A 132 -6.46 1.57 -5.45
CA CYS A 132 -7.09 2.85 -5.16
C CYS A 132 -7.33 2.94 -3.65
N LEU A 133 -6.82 4.00 -3.03
CA LEU A 133 -7.06 4.31 -1.62
C LEU A 133 -7.75 5.67 -1.53
N GLU A 134 -8.97 5.68 -1.00
CA GLU A 134 -9.82 6.88 -0.91
C GLU A 134 -10.12 7.23 0.54
N GLY A 135 -10.04 8.52 0.89
CA GLY A 135 -10.50 9.04 2.17
C GLY A 135 -9.95 10.44 2.48
N ASP A 136 -9.81 10.79 3.76
CA ASP A 136 -9.43 12.15 4.17
C ASP A 136 -7.97 12.48 3.79
N TYR A 137 -7.78 13.66 3.18
CA TYR A 137 -6.49 14.21 2.77
C TYR A 137 -5.39 14.12 3.85
N ARG A 138 -5.72 14.32 5.13
CA ARG A 138 -4.73 14.36 6.22
C ARG A 138 -3.92 13.08 6.37
N HIS A 139 -4.52 11.94 6.02
CA HIS A 139 -3.85 10.64 6.10
C HIS A 139 -3.09 10.27 4.83
N LEU A 140 -3.35 10.97 3.71
CA LEU A 140 -2.81 10.67 2.39
C LEU A 140 -1.81 11.73 1.89
N GLN A 141 -1.61 12.81 2.65
CA GLN A 141 -0.71 13.93 2.30
C GLN A 141 0.76 13.53 2.08
N ASN A 142 1.19 12.40 2.62
CA ASN A 142 2.58 11.91 2.50
C ASN A 142 2.82 11.12 1.20
N LEU A 143 1.79 10.88 0.38
CA LEU A 143 1.90 10.13 -0.87
C LEU A 143 2.02 11.09 -2.05
N THR A 144 3.19 11.13 -2.71
CA THR A 144 3.41 12.01 -3.86
C THR A 144 3.37 11.23 -5.18
N VAL A 145 2.75 11.82 -6.20
CA VAL A 145 2.76 11.27 -7.56
C VAL A 145 4.19 11.19 -8.09
N GLY A 146 4.57 10.03 -8.63
CA GLY A 146 5.90 9.79 -9.16
C GLY A 146 6.82 9.01 -8.22
N GLU A 147 6.46 8.92 -6.93
CA GLU A 147 7.25 8.19 -5.94
C GLU A 147 7.04 6.68 -6.03
N ASN A 148 8.10 5.94 -5.69
CA ASN A 148 8.02 4.50 -5.52
C ASN A 148 7.73 4.18 -4.06
N ILE A 149 6.83 3.24 -3.85
CA ILE A 149 6.40 2.84 -2.51
C ILE A 149 6.34 1.31 -2.39
N TYR A 150 6.46 0.85 -1.16
CA TYR A 150 6.25 -0.53 -0.77
C TYR A 150 4.88 -0.66 -0.11
N LEU A 151 4.14 -1.68 -0.51
CA LEU A 151 2.95 -2.13 0.19
C LEU A 151 3.32 -3.38 0.97
N LEU A 152 2.98 -3.40 2.26
CA LEU A 152 3.20 -4.53 3.15
C LEU A 152 1.88 -4.94 3.80
N VAL A 153 1.61 -6.25 3.81
CA VAL A 153 0.37 -6.83 4.34
C VAL A 153 0.69 -8.02 5.24
N ARG A 154 -0.04 -8.11 6.36
CA ARG A 154 -0.08 -9.28 7.24
C ARG A 154 -1.49 -9.49 7.77
N LYS A 155 -1.85 -10.74 8.05
CA LYS A 155 -3.12 -11.09 8.73
C LYS A 155 -3.08 -10.79 10.22
#